data_AF-A0A952QSF6-F1
#
_entry.id   AF-A0A952QSF6-F1
#
_cell.length_a   1.000
_cell.length_b   1.000
_cell.length_c   1.000
_cell.angle_alpha   90.00
_cell.angle_beta   90.00
_cell.angle_gamma   90.00
#
_symmetry.space_group_name_H-M   'P 1'
#
loop_
_entity.id
_entity.type
_entity.pdbx_description
1 polymer ?
#
loop_
_entity_poly.entity_id
_entity_poly.type
_entity_poly.pdbx_seq_one_letter_code
_entity_poly.pdbx_strand_id
1 'polypeptide(L)'
;MARFIDGHAAVNAPPHPRGFLPFLTGWTGDTLVAFEADRSALLDPERPYLVAIDGVDVASWLTAAAAYVPAGSPQFVKRGSLRWLRAVQMLRADLGLPQVEDVAVTVAGAGGASKRTLRLAVADRAPQFGTWPRGESRTLDGNVGYLRLETMTSEAAEDSRVRWRGSPGPTGS
;
A
#
# COMPACT_ATOMS: atom_id res chain seq x y z
N MET A 1 38.09 -5.90 1.47
CA MET A 1 36.70 -5.89 1.97
C MET A 1 36.49 -4.59 2.73
N ALA A 2 35.70 -3.66 2.17
CA ALA A 2 35.32 -2.42 2.85
C ALA A 2 33.80 -2.27 2.75
N ARG A 3 33.14 -2.29 3.91
CA ARG A 3 31.76 -1.84 4.10
C ARG A 3 31.75 -0.34 3.82
N PHE A 4 31.06 0.09 2.76
CA PHE A 4 30.71 1.50 2.63
C PHE A 4 29.43 1.75 3.44
N ILE A 5 29.68 2.14 4.69
CA ILE A 5 28.80 2.94 5.51
C ILE A 5 28.82 4.33 4.88
N ASP A 6 27.72 4.75 4.25
CA ASP A 6 27.34 6.15 4.28
C ASP A 6 25.83 6.24 4.52
N GLY A 7 25.50 6.37 5.80
CA GLY A 7 24.17 6.70 6.29
C GLY A 7 23.93 8.21 6.41
N HIS A 8 24.69 9.05 5.70
CA HIS A 8 24.59 10.52 5.82
C HIS A 8 24.71 11.36 4.55
N ALA A 9 24.81 10.78 3.35
CA ALA A 9 24.61 11.55 2.11
C ALA A 9 23.12 11.79 1.79
N ALA A 10 22.43 12.55 2.63
CA ALA A 10 21.32 13.36 2.15
C ALA A 10 21.92 14.49 1.30
N VAL A 11 22.06 14.28 -0.01
CA VAL A 11 22.47 15.32 -0.95
C VAL A 11 21.38 15.49 -2.02
N ASN A 12 20.77 16.69 -1.99
CA ASN A 12 20.21 17.45 -3.11
C ASN A 12 19.07 16.82 -3.93
N ALA A 13 17.85 17.26 -3.59
CA ALA A 13 16.57 16.84 -4.16
C ALA A 13 16.25 15.36 -3.91
N PRO A 14 15.04 15.00 -3.45
CA PRO A 14 14.64 13.61 -3.49
C PRO A 14 14.81 13.12 -4.93
N PRO A 15 15.38 11.91 -5.16
CA PRO A 15 15.40 11.35 -6.50
C PRO A 15 13.99 11.45 -7.06
N HIS A 16 13.88 11.86 -8.32
CA HIS A 16 12.58 11.98 -8.98
C HIS A 16 12.35 10.67 -9.72
N PRO A 17 11.83 9.62 -9.07
CA PRO A 17 11.67 8.32 -9.69
C PRO A 17 10.82 8.47 -10.95
N ARG A 18 11.20 7.71 -11.97
CA ARG A 18 10.44 7.50 -13.19
C ARG A 18 10.14 6.02 -13.28
N GLY A 19 9.01 5.67 -13.87
CA GLY A 19 8.61 4.28 -14.02
C GLY A 19 8.20 3.66 -12.68
N PHE A 20 6.89 3.53 -12.51
CA PHE A 20 6.25 3.09 -11.29
C PHE A 20 5.54 1.76 -11.49
N LEU A 21 5.31 1.04 -10.38
CA LEU A 21 4.37 -0.06 -10.39
C LEU A 21 2.98 0.44 -10.83
N PRO A 22 2.32 -0.23 -11.80
CA PRO A 22 1.00 0.17 -12.30
C PRO A 22 -0.14 -0.26 -11.36
N PHE A 23 0.17 -0.60 -10.10
CA PHE A 23 -0.76 -1.15 -9.12
C PHE A 23 -0.33 -0.71 -7.72
N LEU A 24 -1.24 -0.81 -6.76
CA LEU A 24 -0.99 -0.45 -5.36
C LEU A 24 -0.70 -1.70 -4.53
N THR A 25 0.05 -1.53 -3.44
CA THR A 25 0.37 -2.61 -2.50
C THR A 25 -0.03 -2.23 -1.08
N GLY A 26 -0.38 -3.23 -0.28
CA GLY A 26 -0.77 -3.06 1.11
C GLY A 26 -0.46 -4.29 1.96
N TRP A 27 -0.17 -4.08 3.24
CA TRP A 27 0.09 -5.17 4.18
C TRP A 27 -1.22 -5.80 4.66
N THR A 28 -1.24 -7.14 4.74
CA THR A 28 -2.20 -7.91 5.54
C THR A 28 -1.40 -8.88 6.42
N GLY A 29 -1.32 -8.55 7.72
CA GLY A 29 -0.33 -9.14 8.62
C GLY A 29 1.10 -8.97 8.09
N ASP A 30 1.74 -10.09 7.78
CA ASP A 30 3.11 -10.15 7.25
C ASP A 30 3.19 -10.46 5.76
N THR A 31 2.05 -10.50 5.08
CA THR A 31 1.99 -10.71 3.64
C THR A 31 1.60 -9.43 2.92
N LEU A 32 2.06 -9.29 1.68
CA LEU A 32 1.75 -8.15 0.85
C LEU A 32 0.64 -8.51 -0.14
N VAL A 33 -0.32 -7.61 -0.29
CA VAL A 33 -1.45 -7.75 -1.22
C VAL A 33 -1.32 -6.72 -2.33
N ALA A 34 -1.67 -7.11 -3.55
CA ALA A 34 -1.72 -6.23 -4.71
C ALA A 34 -3.16 -5.78 -5.03
N PHE A 35 -3.34 -4.49 -5.25
CA PHE A 35 -4.60 -3.84 -5.63
C PHE A 35 -4.44 -3.13 -6.96
N GLU A 36 -5.53 -2.94 -7.68
CA GLU A 36 -5.55 -2.06 -8.85
C GLU A 36 -5.04 -0.64 -8.53
N ALA A 37 -4.61 0.10 -9.56
CA ALA A 37 -3.99 1.42 -9.42
C ALA A 37 -4.82 2.43 -8.60
N ASP A 38 -6.14 2.32 -8.67
CA ASP A 38 -7.10 3.18 -7.97
C ASP A 38 -7.70 2.52 -6.72
N ARG A 39 -7.23 1.32 -6.38
CA ARG A 39 -7.66 0.50 -5.25
C ARG A 39 -9.09 -0.05 -5.37
N SER A 40 -9.75 -0.05 -6.54
CA SER A 40 -11.12 -0.58 -6.67
C SER A 40 -11.23 -2.07 -6.37
N ALA A 41 -10.23 -2.85 -6.77
CA ALA A 41 -10.20 -4.28 -6.55
C ALA A 41 -8.78 -4.81 -6.26
N LEU A 42 -8.71 -6.10 -5.96
CA LEU A 42 -7.47 -6.87 -5.95
C LEU A 42 -6.96 -7.07 -7.38
N LEU A 43 -5.65 -7.06 -7.56
CA LEU A 43 -5.04 -7.26 -8.88
C LEU A 43 -5.35 -8.65 -9.47
N ASP A 44 -5.42 -9.68 -8.62
CA ASP A 44 -5.97 -11.00 -8.92
C ASP A 44 -6.72 -11.49 -7.68
N PRO A 45 -8.07 -11.53 -7.69
CA PRO A 45 -8.86 -11.92 -6.52
C PRO A 45 -8.63 -13.36 -6.04
N GLU A 46 -8.27 -14.28 -6.94
CA GLU A 46 -7.97 -15.68 -6.58
C GLU A 46 -6.58 -15.82 -5.98
N ARG A 47 -5.68 -14.88 -6.33
CA ARG A 47 -4.27 -14.86 -5.94
C ARG A 47 -3.88 -13.48 -5.44
N PRO A 48 -4.35 -13.05 -4.26
CA PRO A 48 -4.19 -11.67 -3.82
C PRO A 48 -2.77 -11.32 -3.37
N TYR A 49 -1.95 -12.32 -3.01
CA TYR A 49 -0.69 -12.08 -2.33
C TYR A 49 0.45 -11.85 -3.32
N LEU A 50 1.12 -10.70 -3.23
CA LEU A 50 2.32 -10.40 -4.00
C LEU A 50 3.51 -11.18 -3.42
N VAL A 51 4.15 -11.99 -4.26
CA VAL A 51 5.30 -12.81 -3.85
C VAL A 51 6.60 -12.39 -4.52
N ALA A 52 6.56 -11.95 -5.78
CA ALA A 52 7.77 -11.54 -6.49
C ALA A 52 7.47 -10.46 -7.54
N ILE A 53 8.49 -9.66 -7.82
CA ILE A 53 8.51 -8.66 -8.89
C ILE A 53 9.77 -8.95 -9.73
N ASP A 54 9.60 -9.07 -11.04
CA ASP A 54 10.63 -9.46 -12.02
C ASP A 54 11.37 -10.75 -11.65
N GLY A 55 10.66 -11.70 -11.03
CA GLY A 55 11.22 -12.97 -10.57
C GLY A 55 12.03 -12.87 -9.27
N VAL A 56 12.20 -11.67 -8.71
CA VAL A 56 12.88 -11.44 -7.43
C VAL A 56 11.85 -11.33 -6.30
N ASP A 57 12.12 -12.00 -5.18
CA ASP A 57 11.22 -12.04 -4.02
C ASP A 57 10.90 -10.64 -3.48
N VAL A 58 9.64 -10.41 -3.14
CA VAL A 58 9.17 -9.09 -2.68
C VAL A 58 9.91 -8.61 -1.43
N ALA A 59 10.41 -9.52 -0.58
CA ALA A 59 11.22 -9.16 0.57
C ALA A 59 12.53 -8.47 0.16
N SER A 60 13.20 -8.94 -0.89
CA SER A 60 14.41 -8.31 -1.42
C SER A 60 14.15 -6.89 -1.95
N TRP A 61 13.01 -6.70 -2.63
CA TRP A 61 12.58 -5.36 -3.05
C TRP A 61 12.28 -4.44 -1.87
N LEU A 62 11.65 -4.95 -0.82
CA LEU A 62 11.39 -4.19 0.39
C LEU A 62 12.67 -3.83 1.14
N THR A 63 13.67 -4.71 1.13
CA THR A 63 15.02 -4.42 1.66
C THR A 63 15.70 -3.29 0.88
N ALA A 64 15.68 -3.34 -0.47
CA ALA A 64 16.20 -2.26 -1.29
C ALA A 64 15.45 -0.94 -1.03
N ALA A 65 14.12 -0.99 -0.96
CA ALA A 65 13.28 0.18 -0.66
C ALA A 65 13.52 0.75 0.74
N ALA A 66 13.88 -0.09 1.72
CA ALA A 66 14.19 0.35 3.09
C ALA A 66 15.43 1.23 3.18
N ALA A 67 16.37 1.11 2.23
CA ALA A 67 17.58 1.96 2.19
C ALA A 67 17.25 3.44 2.03
N TYR A 68 16.08 3.77 1.48
CA TYR A 68 15.59 5.14 1.28
C TYR A 68 14.68 5.65 2.42
N VAL A 69 14.53 4.87 3.49
CA VAL A 69 13.71 5.25 4.64
C VAL A 69 14.63 5.62 5.80
N PRO A 70 14.43 6.79 6.44
CA PRO A 70 15.17 7.12 7.65
C PRO A 70 15.03 6.03 8.71
N ALA A 71 16.11 5.78 9.45
CA ALA A 71 16.09 4.87 10.58
C ALA A 71 14.99 5.30 11.58
N GLY A 72 14.20 4.35 12.04
CA GLY A 72 13.05 4.60 12.90
C GLY A 72 12.44 3.30 13.41
N SER A 73 11.22 3.38 13.95
CA SER A 73 10.53 2.18 14.42
C SER A 73 10.33 1.16 13.29
N PRO A 74 10.30 -0.15 13.57
CA PRO A 74 10.08 -1.17 12.54
C PRO A 74 8.81 -0.93 11.71
N GLN A 75 7.75 -0.42 12.35
CA GLN A 75 6.50 -0.06 11.68
C GLN A 75 6.66 1.15 10.75
N PHE A 76 7.47 2.14 11.14
CA PHE A 76 7.78 3.29 10.30
C PHE A 76 8.56 2.86 9.05
N VAL A 77 9.60 2.04 9.23
CA VAL A 77 10.38 1.49 8.12
C VAL A 77 9.50 0.65 7.20
N LYS A 78 8.71 -0.29 7.75
CA LYS A 78 7.77 -1.14 6.99
C LYS A 78 6.80 -0.31 6.13
N ARG A 79 6.26 0.79 6.66
CA ARG A 79 5.38 1.71 5.92
C ARG A 79 6.14 2.56 4.89
N GLY A 80 7.34 3.01 5.23
CA GLY A 80 8.20 3.78 4.34
C GLY A 80 8.67 2.97 3.13
N SER A 81 9.13 1.74 3.35
CA SER A 81 9.58 0.83 2.30
C SER A 81 8.45 0.54 1.31
N LEU A 82 7.22 0.38 1.81
CA LEU A 82 6.05 0.16 0.95
C LEU A 82 5.76 1.35 0.01
N ARG A 83 6.02 2.58 0.46
CA ARG A 83 5.89 3.77 -0.38
C ARG A 83 6.94 3.77 -1.48
N TRP A 84 8.19 3.45 -1.14
CA TRP A 84 9.31 3.40 -2.07
C TRP A 84 9.24 2.21 -3.04
N LEU A 85 8.61 1.10 -2.66
CA LEU A 85 8.39 -0.06 -3.52
C LEU A 85 7.76 0.28 -4.87
N ARG A 86 7.00 1.38 -4.95
CA ARG A 86 6.37 1.85 -6.19
C ARG A 86 7.38 2.31 -7.24
N ALA A 87 8.56 2.77 -6.85
CA ALA A 87 9.58 3.29 -7.76
C ALA A 87 10.37 2.14 -8.41
N VAL A 88 9.67 1.31 -9.21
CA VAL A 88 10.21 0.02 -9.69
C VAL A 88 11.48 0.17 -10.52
N GLN A 89 11.57 1.13 -11.44
CA GLN A 89 12.76 1.29 -12.27
C GLN A 89 13.97 1.74 -11.46
N MET A 90 13.75 2.61 -10.46
CA MET A 90 14.81 3.02 -9.54
C MET A 90 15.33 1.81 -8.77
N LEU A 91 14.44 1.02 -8.16
CA LEU A 91 14.82 -0.16 -7.40
C LEU A 91 15.42 -1.28 -8.27
N ARG A 92 15.07 -1.37 -9.56
CA ARG A 92 15.76 -2.26 -10.51
C ARG A 92 17.23 -1.91 -10.63
N ALA A 93 17.56 -0.62 -10.71
CA ALA A 93 18.96 -0.19 -10.77
C ALA A 93 19.72 -0.62 -9.51
N ASP A 94 19.11 -0.46 -8.34
CA ASP A 94 19.71 -0.87 -7.06
C ASP A 94 19.89 -2.38 -6.94
N LEU A 95 18.97 -3.16 -7.52
CA LEU A 95 19.01 -4.62 -7.55
C LEU A 95 19.85 -5.18 -8.71
N GLY A 96 20.42 -4.32 -9.57
CA GLY A 96 21.18 -4.74 -10.76
C GLY A 96 20.32 -5.41 -11.84
N LEU A 97 19.02 -5.13 -11.85
CA LEU A 97 18.05 -5.70 -12.79
C LEU A 97 17.95 -4.86 -14.09
N PRO A 98 17.59 -5.48 -15.22
CA PRO A 98 17.37 -4.75 -16.47
C PRO A 98 16.27 -3.70 -16.38
N GLN A 99 16.49 -2.54 -17.01
CA GLN A 99 15.47 -1.51 -17.18
C GLN A 99 14.59 -1.87 -18.38
N VAL A 100 13.36 -2.29 -18.11
CA VAL A 100 12.40 -2.74 -19.14
C VAL A 100 11.05 -2.05 -18.96
N GLU A 101 10.28 -1.93 -20.04
CA GLU A 101 9.01 -1.18 -20.03
C GLU A 101 7.85 -1.94 -19.38
N ASP A 102 8.01 -3.25 -19.13
CA ASP A 102 7.03 -4.08 -18.44
C ASP A 102 7.56 -4.56 -17.08
N VAL A 103 6.67 -4.81 -16.14
CA VAL A 103 6.94 -5.46 -14.85
C VAL A 103 6.27 -6.82 -14.78
N ALA A 104 7.04 -7.84 -14.40
CA ALA A 104 6.51 -9.19 -14.18
C ALA A 104 6.15 -9.38 -12.71
N VAL A 105 4.87 -9.45 -12.40
CA VAL A 105 4.34 -9.49 -11.04
C VAL A 105 3.86 -10.91 -10.76
N THR A 106 4.49 -11.58 -9.80
CA THR A 106 4.04 -12.91 -9.38
C THR A 106 3.17 -12.79 -8.15
N VAL A 107 1.95 -13.31 -8.26
CA VAL A 107 0.96 -13.35 -7.20
C VAL A 107 0.59 -14.79 -6.84
N ALA A 108 0.15 -15.02 -5.60
CA ALA A 108 -0.19 -16.33 -5.07
C ALA A 108 -1.52 -16.30 -4.31
N GLY A 109 -2.18 -17.46 -4.26
CA GLY A 109 -3.32 -17.72 -3.39
C GLY A 109 -2.90 -17.88 -1.92
N ALA A 110 -3.90 -18.09 -1.06
CA ALA A 110 -3.67 -18.29 0.37
C ALA A 110 -2.67 -19.43 0.65
N GLY A 111 -1.80 -19.22 1.64
CA GLY A 111 -0.74 -20.17 1.98
C GLY A 111 0.36 -20.33 0.92
N GLY A 112 0.41 -19.46 -0.09
CA GLY A 112 1.39 -19.52 -1.18
C GLY A 112 1.04 -20.54 -2.28
N ALA A 113 -0.15 -21.13 -2.24
CA ALA A 113 -0.65 -22.04 -3.25
C ALA A 113 -0.99 -21.30 -4.57
N SER A 114 -0.90 -21.99 -5.71
CA SER A 114 -1.29 -21.50 -7.04
C SER A 114 -0.70 -20.13 -7.40
N LYS A 115 0.55 -20.12 -7.87
CA LYS A 115 1.22 -18.90 -8.33
C LYS A 115 0.84 -18.55 -9.76
N ARG A 116 0.74 -17.26 -10.05
CA ARG A 116 0.56 -16.73 -11.41
C ARG A 116 1.45 -15.51 -11.60
N THR A 117 2.08 -15.40 -12.76
CA THR A 117 2.82 -14.20 -13.15
C THR A 117 1.99 -13.38 -14.14
N LEU A 118 1.77 -12.12 -13.80
CA LEU A 118 1.13 -11.09 -14.63
C LEU A 118 2.22 -10.21 -15.24
N ARG A 119 2.07 -9.79 -16.49
CA ARG A 119 2.94 -8.77 -17.10
C ARG A 119 2.14 -7.50 -17.27
N LEU A 120 2.64 -6.40 -16.72
CA LEU A 120 1.96 -5.10 -16.71
C LEU A 120 2.93 -4.03 -17.20
N ALA A 121 2.46 -3.08 -18.01
CA ALA A 121 3.28 -1.95 -18.43
C ALA A 121 3.65 -1.08 -17.22
N VAL A 122 4.92 -0.68 -17.14
CA VAL A 122 5.42 0.26 -16.14
C VAL A 122 4.70 1.59 -16.32
N ALA A 123 4.20 2.16 -15.22
CA ALA A 123 3.45 3.41 -15.25
C ALA A 123 4.38 4.63 -15.23
N ASP A 124 4.10 5.66 -16.02
CA ASP A 124 4.91 6.90 -16.01
C ASP A 124 4.74 7.72 -14.73
N ARG A 125 3.61 7.54 -14.04
CA ARG A 125 3.26 8.26 -12.80
C ARG A 125 2.93 7.27 -11.71
N ALA A 126 3.29 7.62 -10.48
CA ALA A 126 2.90 6.84 -9.32
C ALA A 126 1.37 6.71 -9.29
N PRO A 127 0.81 5.49 -9.11
CA PRO A 127 -0.62 5.33 -8.93
C PRO A 127 -1.06 6.18 -7.74
N GLN A 128 -1.97 7.11 -8.00
CA GLN A 128 -2.55 7.94 -6.96
C GLN A 128 -3.50 7.07 -6.15
N PHE A 129 -3.42 7.18 -4.83
CA PHE A 129 -4.51 6.69 -4.01
C PHE A 129 -5.75 7.48 -4.43
N GLY A 130 -6.63 6.87 -5.22
CA GLY A 130 -7.94 7.44 -5.49
C GLY A 130 -8.64 7.75 -4.15
N THR A 131 -9.58 8.68 -4.16
CA THR A 131 -10.43 8.97 -2.99
C THR A 131 -11.04 7.66 -2.51
N TRP A 132 -10.55 7.18 -1.36
CA TRP A 132 -10.90 5.90 -0.79
C TRP A 132 -11.68 6.13 0.50
N PRO A 133 -12.87 5.51 0.70
CA PRO A 133 -13.63 4.65 -0.22
C PRO A 133 -14.53 5.43 -1.21
N ARG A 134 -14.84 4.85 -2.37
CA ARG A 134 -15.82 5.39 -3.35
C ARG A 134 -17.26 4.87 -3.13
N GLY A 135 -17.53 4.22 -2.00
CA GLY A 135 -18.83 3.67 -1.66
C GLY A 135 -19.42 4.35 -0.44
N GLU A 136 -20.75 4.44 -0.38
CA GLU A 136 -21.47 4.74 0.85
C GLU A 136 -21.21 3.65 1.89
N SER A 137 -21.16 4.04 3.16
CA SER A 137 -21.08 3.14 4.31
C SER A 137 -22.14 2.05 4.17
N ARG A 138 -21.72 0.80 3.95
CA ARG A 138 -22.62 -0.35 3.91
C ARG A 138 -22.34 -1.28 5.08
N THR A 139 -23.38 -1.78 5.71
CA THR A 139 -23.30 -2.91 6.63
C THR A 139 -23.00 -4.16 5.79
N LEU A 140 -21.92 -4.88 6.08
CA LEU A 140 -21.79 -6.27 5.64
C LEU A 140 -22.54 -7.16 6.62
N ASP A 141 -23.25 -8.17 6.11
CA ASP A 141 -23.89 -9.19 6.93
C ASP A 141 -22.87 -9.81 7.89
N GLY A 142 -23.18 -9.77 9.20
CA GLY A 142 -22.26 -10.17 10.26
C GLY A 142 -21.91 -9.10 11.28
N ASN A 143 -22.64 -7.99 11.36
CA ASN A 143 -22.50 -6.98 12.44
C ASN A 143 -21.13 -6.27 12.47
N VAL A 144 -20.45 -6.15 11.32
CA VAL A 144 -19.22 -5.36 11.19
C VAL A 144 -19.55 -4.02 10.53
N GLY A 145 -19.64 -2.97 11.34
CA GLY A 145 -19.74 -1.59 10.86
C GLY A 145 -18.36 -1.00 10.57
N TYR A 146 -18.13 -0.54 9.33
CA TYR A 146 -16.93 0.21 8.96
C TYR A 146 -17.17 1.71 9.18
N LEU A 147 -16.50 2.29 10.18
CA LEU A 147 -16.47 3.74 10.41
C LEU A 147 -15.02 4.22 10.28
N ARG A 148 -14.74 5.15 9.37
CA ARG A 148 -13.46 5.88 9.35
C ARG A 148 -13.70 7.31 9.81
N LEU A 149 -12.95 7.73 10.84
CA LEU A 149 -12.77 9.13 11.20
C LEU A 149 -11.64 9.71 10.31
N GLU A 150 -11.95 10.74 9.52
CA GLU A 150 -11.05 11.22 8.47
C GLU A 150 -9.92 12.15 8.97
N THR A 151 -10.07 12.82 10.11
CA THR A 151 -8.99 13.63 10.72
C THR A 151 -9.21 13.78 12.23
N MET A 152 -8.12 13.78 13.01
CA MET A 152 -8.12 14.36 14.38
C MET A 152 -7.62 15.80 14.31
N THR A 153 -8.43 16.67 13.71
CA THR A 153 -8.37 18.11 14.02
C THR A 153 -9.27 18.35 15.23
N SER A 154 -8.87 19.24 16.13
CA SER A 154 -9.60 19.58 17.37
C SER A 154 -11.03 20.08 17.16
N GLU A 155 -11.43 20.30 15.91
CA GLU A 155 -12.76 20.70 15.49
C GLU A 155 -13.73 19.51 15.24
N ALA A 156 -13.22 18.27 15.16
CA ALA A 156 -14.03 17.06 14.97
C ALA A 156 -14.58 16.45 16.27
N ALA A 157 -14.29 17.05 17.43
CA ALA A 157 -14.72 16.55 18.73
C ALA A 157 -16.09 17.11 19.20
N GLU A 158 -16.63 18.15 18.56
CA GLU A 158 -17.91 18.76 18.97
C GLU A 158 -19.14 18.19 18.26
N ASP A 159 -19.01 17.60 17.07
CA ASP A 159 -20.14 17.02 16.32
C ASP A 159 -20.40 15.54 16.63
N SER A 160 -20.31 15.16 17.91
CA SER A 160 -20.70 13.84 18.41
C SER A 160 -21.66 13.89 19.61
N ARG A 161 -22.14 15.09 19.97
CA ARG A 161 -22.95 15.30 21.19
C ARG A 161 -24.40 15.75 21.00
N VAL A 162 -24.93 15.93 19.77
CA VAL A 162 -26.27 16.55 19.60
C VAL A 162 -27.36 15.65 18.98
N ARG A 163 -27.08 14.39 18.62
CA ARG A 163 -28.11 13.48 18.06
C ARG A 163 -28.41 12.23 18.88
N TRP A 164 -28.45 12.39 20.21
CA TRP A 164 -29.13 11.45 21.11
C TRP A 164 -29.93 12.25 22.15
N ARG A 165 -31.10 12.73 21.74
CA ARG A 165 -32.18 13.06 22.68
C ARG A 165 -33.40 12.28 22.23
N GLY A 166 -33.72 11.25 23.01
CA GLY A 166 -34.81 10.33 22.73
C GLY A 166 -36.14 11.04 22.58
N SER A 167 -36.93 10.58 21.62
CA SER A 167 -38.35 10.87 21.52
C SER A 167 -39.06 10.30 22.76
N PRO A 168 -39.86 11.09 23.51
CA PRO A 168 -40.76 10.52 24.49
C PRO A 168 -41.94 9.85 23.75
N GLY A 169 -42.22 8.59 24.10
CA GLY A 169 -43.39 7.85 23.62
C GLY A 169 -44.71 8.41 24.16
N PRO A 170 -45.86 7.98 23.59
CA PRO A 170 -47.16 8.58 23.86
C PRO A 170 -47.71 8.15 25.22
N THR A 171 -48.22 9.11 25.99
CA THR A 171 -49.03 8.86 27.20
C THR A 171 -50.43 8.43 26.79
N GLY A 172 -50.82 7.20 27.14
CA GLY A 172 -52.19 6.70 27.03
C GLY A 172 -53.00 6.98 28.30
N SER A 173 -54.22 7.49 28.06
CA SER A 173 -55.49 7.51 28.83
C SER A 173 -55.45 7.56 30.36
#